data_AF-A0A9E0YGI0-F1
#
_entry.id   AF-A0A9E0YGI0-F1
#
_cell.length_a   1.000
_cell.length_b   1.000
_cell.length_c   1.000
_cell.angle_alpha   90.00
_cell.angle_beta   90.00
_cell.angle_gamma   90.00
#
_symmetry.space_group_name_H-M   'P 1'
#
loop_
_entity.id
_entity.type
_entity.pdbx_description
1 polymer ?
#
loop_
_entity_poly.entity_id
_entity_poly.type
_entity_poly.pdbx_seq_one_letter_code
_entity_poly.pdbx_strand_id
1 'polypeptide(L)'
;MSKPLIIVESPTKVKTIQKYLGGKYNVASTVGHIKDLPQKELGIDVENGFVPNYVTIPGKQKVIKALKEAAGDTQDIYLAPDPDREGEAIAWHAADVLQKKGRNFHRVLFHELTKSGVNEALSRPESLNENRYKAQQTRRVLDRLVGYQISPILWKKVKYGLSAGRVQSVAVRIICERERAIQAFEPEEYWSITAHLKAGNPPAFEARLAKYKGKKFSIPDEQTAMQTRDQLADSEFTVDKITRKTVRRRPYPPFTTSKLQQDAIRKLRFSAKKTMTVAQQLYEGVDLGGETVGLITYMRTDSTRISAE
;
A
#
# COMPACT_ATOMS: atom_id res chain seq x y z
N MET A 1 -4.61 13.27 40.59
CA MET A 1 -3.99 12.17 39.83
C MET A 1 -3.53 12.71 38.48
N SER A 2 -2.34 12.35 38.01
CA SER A 2 -1.91 12.76 36.66
C SER A 2 -2.81 12.09 35.62
N LYS A 3 -3.14 12.81 34.54
CA LYS A 3 -3.93 12.24 33.44
C LYS A 3 -3.12 11.14 32.75
N PRO A 4 -3.75 10.02 32.35
CA PRO A 4 -3.08 9.01 31.54
C PRO A 4 -2.58 9.60 30.21
N LEU A 5 -1.51 9.03 29.67
CA LEU A 5 -0.89 9.49 28.43
C LEU A 5 -1.24 8.57 27.27
N ILE A 6 -1.72 9.13 26.16
CA ILE A 6 -1.85 8.44 24.86
C ILE A 6 -0.70 8.87 23.95
N ILE A 7 -0.06 7.90 23.30
CA ILE A 7 1.05 8.12 22.37
C ILE A 7 0.67 7.62 20.98
N VAL A 8 0.76 8.49 19.97
CA VAL A 8 0.49 8.16 18.56
C VAL A 8 1.69 8.45 17.66
N GLU A 9 1.68 7.98 16.40
CA GLU A 9 2.84 8.22 15.53
C GLU A 9 2.94 9.65 14.97
N SER A 10 1.82 10.34 14.72
CA SER A 10 1.82 11.62 14.01
C SER A 10 1.14 12.77 14.77
N PRO A 11 1.57 14.03 14.56
CA PRO A 11 0.92 15.20 15.17
C PRO A 11 -0.53 15.41 14.72
N THR A 12 -0.90 15.01 13.50
CA THR A 12 -2.28 15.10 13.00
C THR A 12 -3.22 14.27 13.86
N LYS A 13 -2.84 13.02 14.16
CA LYS A 13 -3.59 12.14 15.05
C LYS A 13 -3.77 12.72 16.45
N VAL A 14 -2.76 13.43 16.98
CA VAL A 14 -2.87 14.10 18.29
C VAL A 14 -4.06 15.05 18.29
N LYS A 15 -4.17 15.91 17.28
CA LYS A 15 -5.28 16.89 17.17
C LYS A 15 -6.63 16.18 17.08
N THR A 16 -6.75 15.18 16.20
CA THR A 16 -8.00 14.44 15.99
C THR A 16 -8.46 13.72 17.27
N ILE A 17 -7.54 13.05 17.97
CA ILE A 17 -7.87 12.29 19.19
C ILE A 17 -8.16 13.22 20.39
N GLN A 18 -7.40 14.30 20.56
CA GLN A 18 -7.64 15.28 21.64
C GLN A 18 -9.05 15.85 21.59
N LYS A 19 -9.58 16.11 20.38
CA LYS A 19 -10.96 16.56 20.16
C LYS A 19 -11.99 15.59 20.76
N TYR A 20 -11.82 14.28 20.55
CA TYR A 20 -12.81 13.29 20.97
C TYR A 20 -12.75 12.93 22.45
N LEU A 21 -11.59 13.10 23.09
CA LEU A 21 -11.34 12.67 24.47
C LEU A 21 -11.61 13.75 25.53
N GLY A 22 -11.97 14.98 25.13
CA GLY A 22 -12.44 16.02 26.04
C GLY A 22 -11.47 16.34 27.19
N GLY A 23 -10.16 16.23 26.94
CA GLY A 23 -9.12 16.53 27.92
C GLY A 23 -8.96 15.53 29.07
N LYS A 24 -9.58 14.34 28.99
CA LYS A 24 -9.39 13.25 29.98
C LYS A 24 -7.98 12.64 29.95
N TYR A 25 -7.33 12.70 28.79
CA TYR A 25 -6.00 12.15 28.53
C TYR A 25 -5.05 13.25 28.08
N ASN A 26 -3.78 13.10 28.44
CA ASN A 26 -2.69 13.78 27.73
C ASN A 26 -2.43 13.01 26.43
N VAL A 27 -2.14 13.69 25.33
CA VAL A 27 -1.87 13.04 24.04
C VAL A 27 -0.58 13.61 23.46
N ALA A 28 0.36 12.74 23.12
CA ALA A 28 1.66 13.10 22.55
C ALA A 28 1.96 12.25 21.29
N SER A 29 2.96 12.65 20.51
CA SER A 29 3.38 11.89 19.33
C SER A 29 4.87 11.57 19.31
N THR A 30 5.23 10.42 18.76
CA THR A 30 6.63 10.01 18.51
C THR A 30 7.21 10.64 17.24
N VAL A 31 6.34 11.22 16.41
CA VAL A 31 6.68 11.77 15.08
C VAL A 31 7.33 10.67 14.21
N GLY A 32 6.76 9.47 14.24
CA GLY A 32 7.29 8.24 13.62
C GLY A 32 8.25 7.47 14.54
N HIS A 33 9.23 6.77 13.96
CA HIS A 33 10.22 6.02 14.73
C HIS A 33 11.13 6.94 15.56
N ILE A 34 11.50 6.51 16.77
CA ILE A 34 12.43 7.20 17.68
C ILE A 34 13.76 6.45 17.86
N LYS A 35 13.76 5.15 17.59
CA LYS A 35 14.93 4.27 17.58
C LYS A 35 15.05 3.60 16.22
N ASP A 36 16.28 3.42 15.76
CA ASP A 36 16.61 2.61 14.59
C ASP A 36 18.03 2.04 14.75
N LEU A 37 18.39 1.13 13.86
CA LEU A 37 19.76 0.65 13.73
C LEU A 37 20.69 1.82 13.34
N PRO A 38 21.94 1.84 13.82
CA PRO A 38 22.91 2.88 13.52
C PRO A 38 23.13 3.03 12.00
N GLN A 39 23.45 4.24 11.56
CA GLN A 39 23.54 4.58 10.14
C GLN A 39 24.85 4.13 9.48
N LYS A 40 25.96 4.12 10.24
CA LYS A 40 27.33 3.92 9.71
C LYS A 40 27.87 2.50 9.88
N GLU A 41 27.22 1.69 10.70
CA GLU A 41 27.66 0.33 11.02
C GLU A 41 26.51 -0.66 10.85
N LEU A 42 26.82 -1.96 10.84
CA LEU A 42 25.81 -3.00 10.66
C LEU A 42 24.73 -2.93 11.74
N GLY A 43 25.14 -2.73 13.01
CA GLY A 43 24.23 -2.60 14.15
C GLY A 43 23.50 -3.89 14.52
N ILE A 44 23.99 -5.04 14.05
CA ILE A 44 23.39 -6.36 14.30
C ILE A 44 24.53 -7.28 14.71
N ASP A 45 24.38 -7.90 15.88
CA ASP A 45 25.28 -8.94 16.35
C ASP A 45 24.88 -10.27 15.71
N VAL A 46 25.59 -10.64 14.64
CA VAL A 46 25.31 -11.87 13.87
C VAL A 46 25.75 -13.12 14.61
N GLU A 47 26.77 -13.03 15.46
CA GLU A 47 27.34 -14.18 16.17
C GLU A 47 26.46 -14.59 17.36
N ASN A 48 25.85 -13.61 18.05
CA ASN A 48 25.03 -13.84 19.24
C ASN A 48 23.52 -13.82 18.94
N GLY A 49 23.10 -14.41 17.82
CA GLY A 49 21.67 -14.63 17.54
C GLY A 49 20.94 -13.44 16.90
N PHE A 50 21.64 -12.64 16.08
CA PHE A 50 21.08 -11.52 15.31
C PHE A 50 20.50 -10.39 16.17
N VAL A 51 21.09 -10.14 17.34
CA VAL A 51 20.60 -9.12 18.28
C VAL A 51 20.84 -7.72 17.69
N PRO A 52 19.79 -6.91 17.46
CA PRO A 52 19.94 -5.57 16.93
C PRO A 52 20.35 -4.59 18.04
N ASN A 53 21.37 -3.77 17.77
CA ASN A 53 21.73 -2.63 18.61
C ASN A 53 20.97 -1.39 18.15
N TYR A 54 19.82 -1.12 18.78
CA TYR A 54 19.02 0.06 18.47
C TYR A 54 19.56 1.30 19.15
N VAL A 55 19.79 2.35 18.36
CA VAL A 55 20.20 3.67 18.84
C VAL A 55 19.07 4.68 18.68
N THR A 56 19.11 5.75 19.47
CA THR A 56 18.20 6.88 19.27
C THR A 56 18.51 7.54 17.92
N ILE A 57 17.48 7.76 17.10
CA ILE A 57 17.64 8.41 15.80
C ILE A 57 18.14 9.85 16.01
N PRO A 58 19.22 10.30 15.32
CA PRO A 58 19.70 11.67 15.42
C PRO A 58 18.57 12.69 15.15
N GLY A 59 18.42 13.68 16.04
CA GLY A 59 17.35 14.68 15.98
C GLY A 59 16.09 14.34 16.79
N LYS A 60 15.93 13.10 17.26
CA LYS A 60 14.77 12.67 18.08
C LYS A 60 14.92 12.88 19.58
N GLN A 61 16.06 13.40 20.05
CA GLN A 61 16.31 13.64 21.48
C GLN A 61 15.26 14.58 22.10
N LYS A 62 14.88 15.65 21.38
CA LYS A 62 13.83 16.58 21.83
C LYS A 62 12.47 15.90 21.95
N VAL A 63 12.12 15.01 21.01
CA VAL A 63 10.87 14.24 21.04
C VAL A 63 10.85 13.30 22.24
N ILE A 64 11.95 12.57 22.48
CA ILE A 64 12.06 11.66 23.63
C ILE A 64 11.95 12.44 24.95
N LYS A 65 12.60 13.60 25.06
CA LYS A 65 12.50 14.46 26.24
C LYS A 65 11.05 14.90 26.47
N ALA A 66 10.38 15.40 25.44
CA ALA A 66 8.98 15.81 25.51
C ALA A 66 8.04 14.65 25.87
N LEU A 67 8.29 13.44 25.36
CA LEU A 67 7.53 12.24 25.74
C LEU A 67 7.71 11.88 27.21
N LYS A 68 8.95 11.95 27.74
CA LYS A 68 9.24 11.70 29.15
C LYS A 68 8.57 12.74 30.06
N GLU A 69 8.60 14.00 29.66
CA GLU A 69 7.93 15.11 30.35
C GLU A 69 6.40 14.93 30.33
N ALA A 70 5.81 14.63 29.17
CA ALA A 70 4.39 14.37 29.04
C ALA A 70 3.92 13.14 29.83
N ALA A 71 4.77 12.13 29.97
CA ALA A 71 4.50 10.96 30.80
C ALA A 71 4.56 11.29 32.29
N GLY A 72 5.48 12.17 32.72
CA GLY A 72 5.59 12.62 34.12
C GLY A 72 5.55 11.46 35.13
N ASP A 73 4.61 11.52 36.07
CA ASP A 73 4.37 10.46 37.06
C ASP A 73 3.14 9.58 36.75
N THR A 74 2.59 9.66 35.54
CA THR A 74 1.48 8.79 35.16
C THR A 74 1.92 7.33 35.16
N GLN A 75 1.04 6.48 35.69
CA GLN A 75 1.22 5.04 35.68
C GLN A 75 0.71 4.45 34.37
N ASP A 76 -0.45 4.88 33.88
CA ASP A 76 -1.03 4.33 32.65
C ASP A 76 -0.60 5.09 31.39
N ILE A 77 0.02 4.36 30.46
CA ILE A 77 0.43 4.83 29.14
C ILE A 77 -0.23 3.98 28.07
N TYR A 78 -1.01 4.61 27.20
CA TYR A 78 -1.72 4.01 26.08
C TYR A 78 -0.92 4.24 24.79
N LEU A 79 -0.43 3.18 24.20
CA LEU A 79 0.35 3.15 22.97
C LEU A 79 -0.60 2.90 21.80
N ALA A 80 -0.90 3.98 21.08
CA ALA A 80 -1.81 3.98 19.94
C ALA A 80 -1.18 4.33 18.56
N PRO A 81 0.05 3.88 18.22
CA PRO A 81 0.47 3.85 16.81
C PRO A 81 -0.46 3.00 15.94
N ASP A 82 -0.35 3.19 14.63
CA ASP A 82 -1.05 2.44 13.58
C ASP A 82 -1.24 0.93 13.87
N PRO A 83 -2.36 0.32 13.44
CA PRO A 83 -2.67 -1.08 13.75
C PRO A 83 -1.92 -2.09 12.86
N ASP A 84 -0.68 -1.79 12.46
CA ASP A 84 0.21 -2.68 11.69
C ASP A 84 1.46 -3.09 12.52
N ARG A 85 2.34 -3.91 11.93
CA ARG A 85 3.58 -4.33 12.60
C ARG A 85 4.59 -3.19 12.80
N GLU A 86 4.54 -2.15 11.95
CA GLU A 86 5.42 -0.98 12.09
C GLU A 86 4.97 -0.14 13.29
N GLY A 87 3.67 0.05 13.45
CA GLY A 87 3.08 0.66 14.64
C GLY A 87 3.39 -0.12 15.91
N GLU A 88 3.40 -1.46 15.85
CA GLU A 88 3.81 -2.28 16.99
C GLU A 88 5.28 -2.03 17.40
N ALA A 89 6.19 -1.90 16.43
CA ALA A 89 7.58 -1.57 16.72
C ALA A 89 7.75 -0.14 17.27
N ILE A 90 6.98 0.82 16.79
CA ILE A 90 6.95 2.18 17.35
C ILE A 90 6.46 2.13 18.80
N ALA A 91 5.38 1.38 19.07
CA ALA A 91 4.83 1.20 20.42
C ALA A 91 5.87 0.57 21.36
N TRP A 92 6.55 -0.48 20.90
CA TRP A 92 7.60 -1.17 21.67
C TRP A 92 8.76 -0.25 22.02
N HIS A 93 9.29 0.49 21.04
CA HIS A 93 10.38 1.44 21.28
C HIS A 93 9.96 2.62 22.16
N ALA A 94 8.70 3.07 22.05
CA ALA A 94 8.17 4.10 22.95
C ALA A 94 8.06 3.59 24.40
N ALA A 95 7.60 2.35 24.59
CA ALA A 95 7.52 1.72 25.91
C ALA A 95 8.90 1.60 26.56
N ASP A 96 9.89 1.11 25.81
CA ASP A 96 11.27 0.94 26.26
C ASP A 96 11.91 2.29 26.68
N VAL A 97 11.70 3.35 25.91
CA VAL A 97 12.19 4.70 26.25
C VAL A 97 11.49 5.30 27.49
N LEU A 98 10.23 4.92 27.72
CA LEU A 98 9.39 5.43 28.81
C LEU A 98 9.33 4.46 29.99
N GLN A 99 10.15 3.42 30.05
CA GLN A 99 10.12 2.48 31.15
C GLN A 99 10.45 3.18 32.48
N LYS A 100 9.56 3.05 33.47
CA LYS A 100 9.73 3.54 34.84
C LYS A 100 8.97 2.59 35.78
N LYS A 101 9.46 2.40 37.00
CA LYS A 101 8.81 1.54 38.01
C LYS A 101 7.35 1.99 38.23
N GLY A 102 6.42 1.04 38.18
CA GLY A 102 4.98 1.29 38.36
C GLY A 102 4.22 1.79 37.13
N ARG A 103 4.86 1.85 35.94
CA ARG A 103 4.16 2.16 34.70
C ARG A 103 3.58 0.91 34.05
N ASN A 104 2.34 1.03 33.58
CA ASN A 104 1.61 0.06 32.82
C ASN A 104 1.46 0.55 31.38
N PHE A 105 1.76 -0.32 30.42
CA PHE A 105 1.66 -0.01 29.00
C PHE A 105 0.49 -0.78 28.38
N HIS A 106 -0.40 -0.04 27.72
CA HIS A 106 -1.63 -0.53 27.12
C HIS A 106 -1.57 -0.29 25.61
N ARG A 107 -1.71 -1.33 24.78
CA ARG A 107 -1.76 -1.21 23.33
C ARG A 107 -3.19 -0.90 22.88
N VAL A 108 -3.38 0.13 22.04
CA VAL A 108 -4.70 0.53 21.53
C VAL A 108 -4.69 0.59 20.01
N LEU A 109 -5.62 -0.11 19.35
CA LEU A 109 -5.67 -0.25 17.90
C LEU A 109 -6.80 0.60 17.31
N PHE A 110 -6.46 1.72 16.66
CA PHE A 110 -7.43 2.56 15.96
C PHE A 110 -7.52 2.18 14.47
N HIS A 111 -8.60 1.53 14.06
CA HIS A 111 -8.88 1.24 12.64
C HIS A 111 -9.53 2.41 11.89
N GLU A 112 -10.12 3.34 12.64
CA GLU A 112 -10.68 4.59 12.19
C GLU A 112 -10.52 5.66 13.30
N LEU A 113 -10.57 6.93 12.91
CA LEU A 113 -10.44 8.07 13.83
C LEU A 113 -11.76 8.84 13.93
N THR A 114 -12.80 8.13 14.33
CA THR A 114 -14.12 8.65 14.68
C THR A 114 -14.28 8.73 16.20
N LYS A 115 -15.27 9.49 16.69
CA LYS A 115 -15.53 9.57 18.13
C LYS A 115 -15.90 8.20 18.72
N SER A 116 -16.72 7.41 18.03
CA SER A 116 -17.11 6.06 18.45
C SER A 116 -15.90 5.12 18.45
N GLY A 117 -15.18 5.02 17.32
CA GLY A 117 -14.05 4.12 17.17
C GLY A 117 -12.91 4.38 18.15
N VAL A 118 -12.61 5.65 18.46
CA VAL A 118 -11.60 5.99 19.47
C VAL A 118 -12.03 5.59 20.88
N ASN A 119 -13.29 5.82 21.26
CA ASN A 119 -13.77 5.44 22.60
C ASN A 119 -13.89 3.91 22.74
N GLU A 120 -14.34 3.20 21.69
CA GLU A 120 -14.40 1.74 21.71
C GLU A 120 -13.01 1.13 21.88
N ALA A 121 -12.03 1.56 21.08
CA ALA A 121 -10.68 1.03 21.16
C ALA A 121 -10.02 1.30 22.52
N LEU A 122 -10.27 2.47 23.13
CA LEU A 122 -9.77 2.77 24.49
C LEU A 122 -10.44 1.94 25.58
N SER A 123 -11.66 1.43 25.36
CA SER A 123 -12.34 0.55 26.31
C SER A 123 -11.81 -0.88 26.30
N ARG A 124 -11.04 -1.26 25.28
CA ARG A 124 -10.47 -2.60 25.07
C ARG A 124 -8.97 -2.54 24.79
N PRO A 125 -8.14 -2.03 25.72
CA PRO A 125 -6.70 -2.08 25.55
C PRO A 125 -6.19 -3.52 25.56
N GLU A 126 -5.16 -3.77 24.76
CA GLU A 126 -4.45 -5.04 24.68
C GLU A 126 -3.04 -4.91 25.26
N SER A 127 -2.35 -6.03 25.43
CA SER A 127 -0.91 -6.02 25.71
C SER A 127 -0.11 -5.83 24.42
N LEU A 128 1.12 -5.31 24.53
CA LEU A 128 2.05 -5.28 23.40
C LEU A 128 2.25 -6.70 22.83
N ASN A 129 2.25 -6.80 21.50
CA ASN A 129 2.35 -8.08 20.81
C ASN A 129 3.80 -8.35 20.38
N GLU A 130 4.48 -9.20 21.15
CA GLU A 130 5.89 -9.53 20.94
C GLU A 130 6.14 -10.18 19.57
N ASN A 131 5.23 -11.03 19.10
CA ASN A 131 5.38 -11.70 17.81
C ASN A 131 5.31 -10.70 16.65
N ARG A 132 4.42 -9.71 16.72
CA ARG A 132 4.33 -8.63 15.71
C ARG A 132 5.58 -7.75 15.74
N TYR A 133 6.08 -7.42 16.93
CA TYR A 133 7.34 -6.69 17.08
C TYR A 133 8.52 -7.47 16.48
N LYS A 134 8.70 -8.74 16.88
CA LYS A 134 9.73 -9.63 16.35
C LYS A 134 9.63 -9.78 14.83
N ALA A 135 8.43 -9.90 14.27
CA ALA A 135 8.25 -9.95 12.82
C ALA A 135 8.72 -8.67 12.10
N GLN A 136 8.51 -7.49 12.70
CA GLN A 136 9.04 -6.23 12.18
C GLN A 136 10.58 -6.18 12.32
N GLN A 137 11.10 -6.57 13.49
CA GLN A 137 12.53 -6.63 13.77
C GLN A 137 13.26 -7.58 12.81
N THR A 138 12.77 -8.79 12.60
CA THR A 138 13.34 -9.76 11.65
C THR A 138 13.39 -9.19 10.24
N ARG A 139 12.33 -8.51 9.79
CA ARG A 139 12.35 -7.81 8.51
C ARG A 139 13.44 -6.74 8.46
N ARG A 140 13.56 -5.91 9.52
CA ARG A 140 14.56 -4.84 9.61
C ARG A 140 15.99 -5.38 9.57
N VAL A 141 16.25 -6.46 10.30
CA VAL A 141 17.52 -7.20 10.33
C VAL A 141 17.85 -7.78 8.96
N LEU A 142 16.91 -8.49 8.33
CA LEU A 142 17.10 -9.08 7.01
C LEU A 142 17.42 -8.04 5.95
N ASP A 143 16.64 -6.95 5.90
CA ASP A 143 16.85 -5.89 4.91
C ASP A 143 18.21 -5.17 5.14
N ARG A 144 18.66 -5.06 6.40
CA ARG A 144 19.99 -4.52 6.75
C ARG A 144 21.11 -5.45 6.30
N LEU A 145 21.03 -6.76 6.55
CA LEU A 145 22.04 -7.73 6.14
C LEU A 145 22.23 -7.73 4.62
N VAL A 146 21.13 -7.82 3.87
CA VAL A 146 21.18 -7.79 2.38
C VAL A 146 21.80 -6.49 1.89
N GLY A 147 21.36 -5.34 2.41
CA GLY A 147 21.90 -4.05 2.01
C GLY A 147 23.40 -3.93 2.28
N TYR A 148 23.84 -4.32 3.48
CA TYR A 148 25.23 -4.15 3.91
C TYR A 148 26.20 -5.15 3.24
N GLN A 149 25.76 -6.40 3.01
CA GLN A 149 26.60 -7.42 2.41
C GLN A 149 26.67 -7.33 0.88
N ILE A 150 25.55 -6.98 0.21
CA ILE A 150 25.48 -7.03 -1.26
C ILE A 150 25.87 -5.70 -1.91
N SER A 151 25.59 -4.54 -1.29
CA SER A 151 25.91 -3.24 -1.91
C SER A 151 27.41 -3.06 -2.23
N PRO A 152 28.37 -3.48 -1.37
CA PRO A 152 29.80 -3.39 -1.71
C PRO A 152 30.19 -4.21 -2.96
N ILE A 153 29.50 -5.32 -3.22
CA ILE A 153 29.72 -6.12 -4.43
C ILE A 153 29.26 -5.33 -5.66
N LEU A 154 28.09 -4.68 -5.60
CA LEU A 154 27.59 -3.83 -6.68
C LEU A 154 28.52 -2.63 -6.94
N TRP A 155 29.13 -2.06 -5.91
CA TRP A 155 30.10 -0.96 -6.08
C TRP A 155 31.34 -1.40 -6.85
N LYS A 156 31.86 -2.59 -6.53
CA LYS A 156 33.05 -3.16 -7.18
C LYS A 156 32.78 -3.66 -8.60
N LYS A 157 31.58 -4.18 -8.87
CA LYS A 157 31.26 -4.90 -10.12
C LYS A 157 30.39 -4.14 -11.10
N VAL A 158 29.68 -3.10 -10.66
CA VAL A 158 28.71 -2.36 -11.50
C VAL A 158 29.00 -0.87 -11.45
N LYS A 159 28.71 -0.21 -10.32
CA LYS A 159 28.91 1.24 -10.14
C LYS A 159 28.91 1.60 -8.65
N TYR A 160 29.87 2.42 -8.24
CA TYR A 160 29.91 2.98 -6.90
C TYR A 160 28.63 3.76 -6.56
N GLY A 161 28.14 3.61 -5.34
CA GLY A 161 26.92 4.29 -4.85
C GLY A 161 25.60 3.57 -5.15
N LEU A 162 25.60 2.42 -5.82
CA LEU A 162 24.41 1.59 -5.98
C LEU A 162 23.97 0.95 -4.65
N SER A 163 22.67 0.74 -4.47
CA SER A 163 22.14 0.05 -3.28
C SER A 163 21.53 -1.30 -3.67
N ALA A 164 21.81 -2.31 -2.86
CA ALA A 164 21.13 -3.59 -2.94
C ALA A 164 19.89 -3.58 -2.04
N GLY A 165 18.75 -4.04 -2.58
CA GLY A 165 17.51 -4.10 -1.82
C GLY A 165 16.77 -5.39 -2.14
N ARG A 166 16.55 -6.24 -1.13
CA ARG A 166 15.97 -7.58 -1.28
C ARG A 166 14.68 -7.60 -2.13
N VAL A 167 13.76 -6.67 -1.86
CA VAL A 167 12.48 -6.56 -2.60
C VAL A 167 12.60 -5.68 -3.85
N GLN A 168 13.40 -4.61 -3.77
CA GLN A 168 13.56 -3.65 -4.87
C GLN A 168 14.22 -4.31 -6.09
N SER A 169 15.25 -5.13 -5.89
CA SER A 169 15.94 -5.85 -6.97
C SER A 169 15.01 -6.81 -7.72
N VAL A 170 14.05 -7.45 -7.03
CA VAL A 170 13.04 -8.30 -7.68
C VAL A 170 12.06 -7.47 -8.51
N ALA A 171 11.62 -6.30 -8.00
CA ALA A 171 10.75 -5.40 -8.76
C ALA A 171 11.44 -4.88 -10.03
N VAL A 172 12.72 -4.49 -9.93
CA VAL A 172 13.54 -4.10 -11.09
C VAL A 172 13.70 -5.25 -12.06
N ARG A 173 13.91 -6.48 -11.57
CA ARG A 173 13.99 -7.68 -12.41
C ARG A 173 12.73 -7.88 -13.25
N ILE A 174 11.53 -7.73 -12.67
CA ILE A 174 10.26 -7.86 -13.41
C ILE A 174 10.19 -6.86 -14.57
N ILE A 175 10.62 -5.61 -14.34
CA ILE A 175 10.67 -4.57 -15.38
C ILE A 175 11.68 -4.94 -16.48
N CYS A 176 12.89 -5.37 -16.09
CA CYS A 176 13.91 -5.79 -17.06
C CYS A 176 13.47 -7.00 -17.89
N GLU A 177 12.79 -7.97 -17.29
CA GLU A 177 12.25 -9.14 -18.01
C GLU A 177 11.17 -8.71 -19.01
N ARG A 178 10.28 -7.78 -18.65
CA ARG A 178 9.31 -7.22 -19.59
C ARG A 178 10.00 -6.48 -20.73
N GLU A 179 11.00 -5.66 -20.44
CA GLU A 179 11.73 -4.90 -21.44
C GLU A 179 12.45 -5.83 -22.43
N ARG A 180 13.12 -6.88 -21.94
CA ARG A 180 13.74 -7.89 -22.81
C ARG A 180 12.72 -8.60 -23.70
N ALA A 181 11.53 -8.89 -23.17
CA ALA A 181 10.46 -9.49 -23.97
C ALA A 181 9.94 -8.55 -25.07
N ILE A 182 9.91 -7.23 -24.82
CA ILE A 182 9.57 -6.23 -25.83
C ILE A 182 10.68 -6.14 -26.89
N GLN A 183 11.95 -6.15 -26.48
CA GLN A 183 13.09 -6.09 -27.40
C GLN A 183 13.24 -7.35 -28.26
N ALA A 184 12.89 -8.51 -27.72
CA ALA A 184 12.88 -9.79 -28.43
C ALA A 184 11.59 -10.04 -29.23
N PHE A 185 10.63 -9.12 -29.19
CA PHE A 185 9.39 -9.27 -29.94
C PHE A 185 9.64 -8.93 -31.41
N GLU A 186 9.46 -9.92 -32.28
CA GLU A 186 9.47 -9.75 -33.73
C GLU A 186 8.02 -9.50 -34.20
N PRO A 187 7.67 -8.28 -34.67
CA PRO A 187 6.32 -7.99 -35.12
C PRO A 187 5.98 -8.78 -36.38
N GLU A 188 4.87 -9.50 -36.35
CA GLU A 188 4.30 -10.17 -37.53
C GLU A 188 3.19 -9.30 -38.12
N GLU A 189 3.26 -9.07 -39.44
CA GLU A 189 2.21 -8.40 -40.18
C GLU A 189 0.92 -9.24 -40.19
N TYR A 190 -0.21 -8.57 -39.99
CA TYR A 190 -1.51 -9.18 -40.21
C TYR A 190 -2.53 -8.11 -40.61
N TRP A 191 -3.49 -8.53 -41.42
CA TRP A 191 -4.57 -7.71 -41.92
C TRP A 191 -5.92 -8.19 -41.40
N SER A 192 -6.90 -7.32 -41.46
CA SER A 192 -8.29 -7.64 -41.15
C SER A 192 -9.23 -7.01 -42.15
N ILE A 193 -10.26 -7.75 -42.53
CA ILE A 193 -11.32 -7.25 -43.39
C ILE A 193 -12.54 -6.94 -42.53
N THR A 194 -13.01 -5.70 -42.64
CA THR A 194 -14.22 -5.21 -41.98
C THR A 194 -15.22 -4.80 -43.05
N ALA A 195 -16.41 -5.41 -43.02
CA ALA A 195 -17.52 -5.06 -43.88
C ALA A 195 -18.45 -4.08 -43.16
N HIS A 196 -18.86 -3.02 -43.85
CA HIS A 196 -19.88 -2.08 -43.37
C HIS A 196 -21.23 -2.52 -43.93
N LEU A 197 -22.07 -3.12 -43.08
CA LEU A 197 -23.31 -3.76 -43.48
C LEU A 197 -24.52 -2.92 -43.06
N LYS A 198 -25.56 -2.94 -43.87
CA LYS A 198 -26.87 -2.37 -43.56
C LYS A 198 -27.92 -3.47 -43.71
N ALA A 199 -28.73 -3.65 -42.67
CA ALA A 199 -29.91 -4.51 -42.72
C ALA A 199 -31.17 -3.67 -43.01
N GLY A 200 -32.33 -4.33 -43.14
CA GLY A 200 -33.61 -3.64 -43.38
C GLY A 200 -33.96 -2.57 -42.34
N ASN A 201 -33.45 -2.70 -41.11
CA ASN A 201 -33.59 -1.69 -40.06
C ASN A 201 -32.24 -1.02 -39.73
N PRO A 202 -32.17 0.31 -39.64
CA PRO A 202 -30.99 1.02 -39.17
C PRO A 202 -30.70 0.75 -37.68
N PRO A 203 -29.47 1.00 -37.19
CA PRO A 203 -28.32 1.56 -37.91
C PRO A 203 -27.51 0.51 -38.68
N ALA A 204 -26.68 0.97 -39.62
CA ALA A 204 -25.62 0.15 -40.20
C ALA A 204 -24.63 -0.29 -39.10
N PHE A 205 -23.94 -1.40 -39.32
CA PHE A 205 -22.99 -1.98 -38.36
C PHE A 205 -21.77 -2.59 -39.07
N GLU A 206 -20.70 -2.76 -38.31
CA GLU A 206 -19.47 -3.39 -38.80
C GLU A 206 -19.44 -4.89 -38.51
N ALA A 207 -18.99 -5.67 -39.47
CA ALA A 207 -18.73 -7.09 -39.31
C ALA A 207 -17.29 -7.41 -39.75
N ARG A 208 -16.48 -7.96 -38.83
CA ARG A 208 -15.10 -8.38 -39.12
C ARG A 208 -15.09 -9.84 -39.60
N LEU A 209 -14.36 -10.12 -40.69
CA LEU A 209 -14.13 -11.48 -41.15
C LEU A 209 -13.44 -12.30 -40.05
N ALA A 210 -14.14 -13.31 -39.55
CA ALA A 210 -13.67 -14.15 -38.45
C ALA A 210 -13.16 -15.53 -38.90
N LYS A 211 -13.81 -16.10 -39.93
CA LYS A 211 -13.53 -17.46 -40.40
C LYS A 211 -13.68 -17.55 -41.92
N TYR A 212 -12.89 -18.44 -42.52
CA TYR A 212 -13.01 -18.85 -43.91
C TYR A 212 -13.07 -20.38 -43.94
N LYS A 213 -14.07 -20.95 -44.63
CA LYS A 213 -14.33 -22.41 -44.69
C LYS A 213 -14.34 -23.08 -43.29
N GLY A 214 -14.99 -22.43 -42.32
CA GLY A 214 -15.15 -22.94 -40.95
C GLY A 214 -13.92 -22.82 -40.04
N LYS A 215 -12.75 -22.44 -40.57
CA LYS A 215 -11.50 -22.28 -39.81
C LYS A 215 -11.20 -20.81 -39.51
N LYS A 216 -10.49 -20.55 -38.40
CA LYS A 216 -9.97 -19.20 -38.12
C LYS A 216 -9.06 -18.79 -39.27
N PHE A 217 -9.35 -17.63 -39.84
CA PHE A 217 -8.63 -17.11 -41.01
C PHE A 217 -7.72 -15.97 -40.58
N SER A 218 -6.44 -16.05 -40.93
CA SER A 218 -5.46 -14.99 -40.72
C SER A 218 -5.04 -14.47 -42.08
N ILE A 219 -4.93 -13.15 -42.23
CA ILE A 219 -4.56 -12.50 -43.48
C ILE A 219 -3.13 -11.98 -43.27
N PRO A 220 -2.10 -12.60 -43.87
CA PRO A 220 -0.71 -12.28 -43.54
C PRO A 220 -0.21 -10.97 -44.14
N ASP A 221 -0.78 -10.53 -45.28
CA ASP A 221 -0.25 -9.43 -46.07
C ASP A 221 -1.36 -8.66 -46.82
N GLU A 222 -0.99 -7.49 -47.37
CA GLU A 222 -1.88 -6.62 -48.14
C GLU A 222 -2.47 -7.33 -49.37
N GLN A 223 -1.66 -8.13 -50.08
CA GLN A 223 -2.09 -8.79 -51.30
C GLN A 223 -3.25 -9.76 -51.02
N THR A 224 -3.12 -10.59 -49.99
CA THR A 224 -4.15 -11.51 -49.54
C THR A 224 -5.38 -10.75 -49.03
N ALA A 225 -5.18 -9.61 -48.37
CA ALA A 225 -6.27 -8.76 -47.91
C ALA A 225 -7.10 -8.19 -49.07
N MET A 226 -6.44 -7.64 -50.10
CA MET A 226 -7.09 -7.07 -51.28
C MET A 226 -7.80 -8.14 -52.10
N GLN A 227 -7.16 -9.29 -52.33
CA GLN A 227 -7.80 -10.42 -53.02
C GLN A 227 -9.05 -10.91 -52.30
N THR A 228 -8.98 -11.05 -50.97
CA THR A 228 -10.12 -11.50 -50.17
C THR A 228 -11.22 -10.43 -50.15
N ARG A 229 -10.86 -9.14 -50.09
CA ARG A 229 -11.84 -8.03 -50.21
C ARG A 229 -12.56 -8.10 -51.54
N ASP A 230 -11.84 -8.26 -52.65
CA ASP A 230 -12.42 -8.26 -53.99
C ASP A 230 -13.36 -9.45 -54.19
N GLN A 231 -13.02 -10.62 -53.64
CA GLN A 231 -13.92 -11.77 -53.63
C GLN A 231 -15.22 -11.52 -52.84
N LEU A 232 -15.16 -10.68 -51.79
CA LEU A 232 -16.29 -10.40 -50.92
C LEU A 232 -17.10 -9.16 -51.34
N ALA A 233 -16.55 -8.29 -52.20
CA ALA A 233 -17.13 -7.00 -52.56
C ALA A 233 -18.53 -7.13 -53.17
N ASP A 234 -18.71 -8.13 -54.04
CA ASP A 234 -19.97 -8.41 -54.73
C ASP A 234 -20.80 -9.53 -54.06
N SER A 235 -20.38 -9.98 -52.86
CA SER A 235 -21.07 -11.05 -52.15
C SER A 235 -22.25 -10.53 -51.32
N GLU A 236 -23.36 -11.27 -51.31
CA GLU A 236 -24.45 -11.03 -50.38
C GLU A 236 -24.13 -11.62 -49.00
N PHE A 237 -24.33 -10.80 -47.95
CA PHE A 237 -24.11 -11.21 -46.57
C PHE A 237 -25.42 -11.67 -45.93
N THR A 238 -25.44 -12.91 -45.43
CA THR A 238 -26.59 -13.48 -44.71
C THR A 238 -26.24 -13.75 -43.26
N VAL A 239 -27.24 -13.60 -42.37
CA VAL A 239 -27.06 -13.88 -40.94
C VAL A 239 -27.18 -15.37 -40.71
N ASP A 240 -26.04 -16.02 -40.44
CA ASP A 240 -26.00 -17.44 -40.08
C ASP A 240 -26.58 -17.71 -38.69
N LYS A 241 -26.21 -16.90 -37.68
CA LYS A 241 -26.60 -17.14 -36.29
C LYS A 241 -26.67 -15.86 -35.45
N ILE A 242 -27.75 -15.72 -34.69
CA ILE A 242 -27.90 -14.69 -33.66
C ILE A 242 -27.90 -15.35 -32.28
N THR A 243 -26.97 -14.94 -31.41
CA THR A 243 -26.93 -15.41 -30.03
C THR A 243 -27.14 -14.24 -29.08
N ARG A 244 -28.23 -14.27 -28.30
CA ARG A 244 -28.50 -13.29 -27.25
C ARG A 244 -28.28 -13.93 -25.89
N LYS A 245 -27.49 -13.28 -25.03
CA LYS A 245 -27.20 -13.75 -23.67
C LYS A 245 -27.31 -12.59 -22.69
N THR A 246 -28.03 -12.81 -21.60
CA THR A 246 -28.04 -11.89 -20.46
C THR A 246 -26.81 -12.14 -19.61
N VAL A 247 -25.97 -11.12 -19.42
CA VAL A 247 -24.75 -11.22 -18.59
C VAL A 247 -24.97 -10.45 -17.30
N ARG A 248 -24.82 -11.13 -16.16
CA ARG A 248 -24.87 -10.50 -14.84
C ARG A 248 -23.48 -10.02 -14.44
N ARG A 249 -23.32 -8.70 -14.23
CA ARG A 249 -22.09 -8.12 -13.70
C ARG A 249 -22.25 -7.85 -12.21
N ARG A 250 -21.39 -8.46 -11.38
CA ARG A 250 -21.34 -8.21 -9.93
C ARG A 250 -20.52 -6.93 -9.66
N PRO A 251 -20.87 -6.17 -8.60
CA PRO A 251 -20.03 -5.04 -8.17
C PRO A 251 -18.66 -5.54 -7.73
N TYR A 252 -17.67 -4.65 -7.79
CA TYR A 252 -16.34 -4.92 -7.26
C TYR A 252 -16.37 -4.94 -5.73
N PRO A 253 -15.49 -5.72 -5.07
CA PRO A 253 -15.36 -5.67 -3.62
C PRO A 253 -14.83 -4.30 -3.15
N PRO A 254 -14.93 -4.00 -1.85
CA PRO A 254 -14.31 -2.83 -1.24
C PRO A 254 -12.79 -2.77 -1.51
N PHE A 255 -12.22 -1.57 -1.38
CA PHE A 255 -10.82 -1.36 -1.67
C PHE A 255 -9.90 -1.99 -0.62
N THR A 256 -8.95 -2.80 -1.09
CA THR A 256 -7.67 -3.05 -0.41
C THR A 256 -6.63 -2.01 -0.84
N THR A 257 -5.48 -1.94 -0.19
CA THR A 257 -4.40 -1.03 -0.57
C THR A 257 -3.97 -1.18 -2.04
N SER A 258 -3.85 -2.43 -2.51
CA SER A 258 -3.39 -2.70 -3.88
C SER A 258 -4.43 -2.27 -4.93
N LYS A 259 -5.72 -2.51 -4.66
CA LYS A 259 -6.80 -2.10 -5.56
C LYS A 259 -7.04 -0.61 -5.55
N LEU A 260 -6.94 0.04 -4.39
CA LEU A 260 -6.97 1.50 -4.29
C LEU A 260 -5.87 2.14 -5.14
N GLN A 261 -4.62 1.67 -5.03
CA GLN A 261 -3.51 2.19 -5.82
C GLN A 261 -3.69 1.96 -7.32
N GLN A 262 -4.12 0.75 -7.74
CA GLN A 262 -4.39 0.44 -9.15
C GLN A 262 -5.46 1.37 -9.76
N ASP A 263 -6.57 1.57 -9.04
CA ASP A 263 -7.65 2.42 -9.52
C ASP A 263 -7.30 3.90 -9.48
N ALA A 264 -6.56 4.37 -8.47
CA ALA A 264 -6.09 5.75 -8.40
C ALA A 264 -5.12 6.09 -9.56
N ILE A 265 -4.22 5.17 -9.93
CA ILE A 265 -3.36 5.34 -11.11
C ILE A 265 -4.20 5.40 -12.38
N ARG A 266 -5.15 4.46 -12.55
CA ARG A 266 -5.95 4.34 -13.77
C ARG A 266 -6.93 5.50 -13.97
N LYS A 267 -7.64 5.90 -12.92
CA LYS A 267 -8.75 6.87 -12.98
C LYS A 267 -8.31 8.29 -12.67
N LEU A 268 -7.41 8.48 -11.70
CA LEU A 268 -7.01 9.80 -11.21
C LEU A 268 -5.58 10.19 -11.62
N ARG A 269 -4.84 9.30 -12.29
CA ARG A 269 -3.43 9.48 -12.68
C ARG A 269 -2.52 9.77 -11.49
N PHE A 270 -2.88 9.30 -10.29
CA PHE A 270 -2.03 9.46 -9.11
C PHE A 270 -0.96 8.38 -9.08
N SER A 271 0.28 8.76 -8.74
CA SER A 271 1.30 7.77 -8.40
C SER A 271 0.91 7.00 -7.13
N ALA A 272 1.48 5.81 -6.92
CA ALA A 272 1.28 5.05 -5.69
C ALA A 272 1.63 5.89 -4.44
N LYS A 273 2.73 6.65 -4.51
CA LYS A 273 3.15 7.57 -3.44
C LYS A 273 2.08 8.63 -3.16
N LYS A 274 1.60 9.35 -4.19
CA LYS A 274 0.57 10.38 -4.03
C LYS A 274 -0.71 9.79 -3.44
N THR A 275 -1.14 8.63 -3.93
CA THR A 275 -2.32 7.91 -3.42
C THR A 275 -2.20 7.62 -1.93
N MET A 276 -1.07 7.09 -1.49
CA MET A 276 -0.87 6.77 -0.07
C MET A 276 -0.72 8.01 0.81
N THR A 277 -0.11 9.09 0.32
CA THR A 277 -0.05 10.37 1.05
C THR A 277 -1.46 10.93 1.28
N VAL A 278 -2.30 10.97 0.24
CA VAL A 278 -3.68 11.44 0.36
C VAL A 278 -4.49 10.52 1.28
N ALA A 279 -4.37 9.19 1.12
CA ALA A 279 -5.07 8.25 1.99
C ALA A 279 -4.65 8.38 3.47
N GLN A 280 -3.36 8.60 3.76
CA GLN A 280 -2.89 8.88 5.12
C GLN A 280 -3.57 10.13 5.69
N GLN A 281 -3.65 11.22 4.92
CA GLN A 281 -4.31 12.46 5.35
C GLN A 281 -5.80 12.22 5.62
N LEU A 282 -6.49 11.50 4.73
CA LEU A 282 -7.90 11.16 4.92
C LEU A 282 -8.13 10.29 6.15
N TYR A 283 -7.22 9.37 6.47
CA TYR A 283 -7.31 8.52 7.66
C TYR A 283 -7.00 9.31 8.95
N GLU A 284 -5.91 10.09 8.97
CA GLU A 284 -5.47 10.84 10.16
C GLU A 284 -6.40 12.02 10.50
N GLY A 285 -6.99 12.61 9.47
CA GLY A 285 -7.96 13.68 9.58
C GLY A 285 -7.68 14.84 8.62
N VAL A 286 -8.74 15.37 8.03
CA VAL A 286 -8.73 16.60 7.23
C VAL A 286 -9.63 17.65 7.88
N ASP A 287 -9.28 18.93 7.74
CA ASP A 287 -10.08 20.05 8.23
C ASP A 287 -11.26 20.31 7.28
N LEU A 288 -12.47 20.16 7.81
CA LEU A 288 -13.73 20.42 7.12
C LEU A 288 -14.50 21.48 7.91
N GLY A 289 -14.42 22.73 7.47
CA GLY A 289 -15.18 23.83 8.06
C GLY A 289 -14.81 24.14 9.52
N GLY A 290 -13.55 23.95 9.91
CA GLY A 290 -13.06 24.17 11.27
C GLY A 290 -13.02 22.88 12.11
N GLU A 291 -13.40 21.74 11.53
CA GLU A 291 -13.40 20.46 12.20
C GLU A 291 -12.44 19.46 11.54
N THR A 292 -11.42 18.99 12.27
CA THR A 292 -10.60 17.86 11.82
C THR A 292 -11.34 16.53 12.03
N VAL A 293 -11.58 15.80 10.93
CA VAL A 293 -12.31 14.52 10.93
C VAL A 293 -11.58 13.49 10.06
N GLY A 294 -11.45 12.25 10.56
CA GLY A 294 -11.00 11.09 9.78
C GLY A 294 -12.10 10.60 8.85
N LEU A 295 -11.82 10.53 7.55
CA LEU A 295 -12.80 10.26 6.49
C LEU A 295 -12.78 8.82 5.98
N ILE A 296 -11.73 8.06 6.25
CA ILE A 296 -11.60 6.67 5.82
C ILE A 296 -11.03 5.80 6.94
N THR A 297 -11.25 4.49 6.82
CA THR A 297 -10.56 3.48 7.64
C THR A 297 -9.09 3.35 7.24
N TYR A 298 -8.33 2.60 8.05
CA TYR A 298 -6.90 2.40 7.83
C TYR A 298 -6.56 1.89 6.41
N MET A 299 -5.73 2.65 5.70
CA MET A 299 -5.45 2.48 4.27
C MET A 299 -4.41 1.40 3.93
N ARG A 300 -3.73 0.80 4.92
CA ARG A 300 -2.79 -0.31 4.74
C ARG A 300 -3.47 -1.63 5.16
N THR A 301 -4.28 -2.17 4.27
CA THR A 301 -5.11 -3.35 4.49
C THR A 301 -5.18 -4.24 3.24
N ASP A 302 -5.19 -5.55 3.46
CA ASP A 302 -5.49 -6.59 2.48
C ASP A 302 -6.91 -7.16 2.65
N SER A 303 -7.66 -6.71 3.67
CA SER A 303 -9.03 -7.11 3.93
C SER A 303 -10.02 -6.38 3.05
N THR A 304 -11.05 -7.10 2.61
CA THR A 304 -12.24 -6.54 1.92
C THR A 304 -13.49 -6.56 2.81
N ARG A 305 -13.34 -6.91 4.09
CA ARG A 305 -14.43 -6.99 5.06
C ARG A 305 -14.95 -5.60 5.39
N ILE A 306 -16.28 -5.47 5.50
CA ILE A 306 -16.96 -4.29 6.03
C ILE A 306 -17.53 -4.64 7.43
N SER A 307 -17.60 -3.66 8.31
CA SER A 307 -18.32 -3.74 9.59
C SER A 307 -19.81 -4.02 9.38
N ALA A 308 -20.52 -4.34 10.47
CA ALA A 308 -21.97 -4.54 10.44
C ALA A 308 -22.76 -3.22 10.53
N GLU A 309 -22.15 -2.20 11.15
CA GLU A 309 -22.57 -0.80 11.03
C GLU A 309 -22.34 -0.32 9.59
#